data_AF-A0A9D8XX43-F1
#
_entry.id   AF-A0A9D8XX43-F1
#
_cell.length_a   1.000
_cell.length_b   1.000
_cell.length_c   1.000
_cell.angle_alpha   90.00
_cell.angle_beta   90.00
_cell.angle_gamma   90.00
#
_symmetry.space_group_name_H-M   'P 1'
#
loop_
_entity.id
_entity.type
_entity.pdbx_description
1 polymer ?
#
loop_
_entity_poly.entity_id
_entity_poly.type
_entity_poly.pdbx_seq_one_letter_code
_entity_poly.pdbx_strand_id
1 'polypeptide(L)'
;MRESLSRLYALSKRNAKEIVRDPLSLIFMIGLPLFMEILFYLLFHKLTDQFQMIYLAPGIVVFSQAFLTLFTGQLIALDRST
;
A
#
# COMPACT_ATOMS: atom_id res chain seq x y z
N MET A 1 -17.29 4.42 -24.60
CA MET A 1 -16.39 3.44 -23.94
C MET A 1 -14.91 3.87 -23.92
N ARG A 2 -14.29 4.29 -25.05
CA ARG A 2 -12.89 4.79 -25.04
C ARG A 2 -12.70 6.06 -24.19
N GLU A 3 -13.65 7.00 -24.27
CA GLU A 3 -13.69 8.23 -23.46
C GLU A 3 -13.73 8.00 -21.93
N SER A 4 -14.44 6.98 -21.45
CA SER A 4 -14.52 6.70 -20.01
C SER A 4 -13.23 6.06 -19.49
N LEU A 5 -12.59 5.20 -20.30
CA LEU A 5 -11.31 4.59 -19.96
C LEU A 5 -10.18 5.62 -19.90
N SER A 6 -10.16 6.61 -20.80
CA SER A 6 -9.14 7.67 -20.77
C SER A 6 -9.26 8.53 -19.51
N ARG A 7 -10.49 8.85 -19.09
CA ARG A 7 -10.76 9.60 -17.84
C ARG A 7 -10.35 8.82 -16.60
N LEU A 8 -10.68 7.52 -16.52
CA LEU A 8 -10.26 6.65 -15.42
C LEU A 8 -8.72 6.58 -15.32
N TYR A 9 -8.04 6.39 -16.45
CA TYR A 9 -6.59 6.36 -16.48
C TYR A 9 -5.96 7.68 -16.02
N ALA A 10 -6.52 8.83 -16.45
CA ALA A 10 -6.05 10.14 -16.00
C ALA A 10 -6.21 10.32 -14.48
N LEU A 11 -7.36 9.89 -13.92
CA LEU A 11 -7.61 9.93 -12.48
C LEU A 11 -6.62 9.04 -11.71
N SER A 12 -6.44 7.78 -12.13
CA SER A 12 -5.49 6.85 -11.50
C SER A 12 -4.06 7.37 -11.55
N LYS A 13 -3.64 7.96 -12.69
CA LYS A 13 -2.31 8.54 -12.86
C LYS A 13 -2.08 9.74 -11.93
N ARG A 14 -3.10 10.57 -11.70
CA ARG A 14 -3.01 11.70 -10.75
C ARG A 14 -2.88 11.19 -9.32
N ASN A 15 -3.80 10.31 -8.89
CA ASN A 15 -3.79 9.72 -7.55
C ASN A 15 -2.45 9.00 -7.26
N ALA A 16 -1.94 8.21 -8.20
CA ALA A 16 -0.65 7.54 -8.03
C ALA A 16 0.51 8.52 -7.81
N LYS A 17 0.52 9.66 -8.52
CA LYS A 17 1.55 10.70 -8.31
C LYS A 17 1.41 11.40 -6.96
N GLU A 18 0.20 11.62 -6.49
CA GLU A 18 -0.06 12.26 -5.19
C GLU A 18 0.36 11.33 -4.05
N ILE A 19 0.01 10.05 -4.10
CA ILE A 19 0.44 9.03 -3.14
C ILE A 19 1.96 8.92 -3.09
N VAL A 20 2.65 8.87 -4.23
CA VAL A 20 4.12 8.77 -4.28
C VAL A 20 4.80 10.04 -3.76
N ARG A 21 4.12 11.18 -3.78
CA ARG A 21 4.65 12.46 -3.27
C ARG A 21 4.32 12.71 -1.80
N ASP A 22 3.38 11.97 -1.23
CA ASP A 22 3.02 12.06 0.18
C ASP A 22 3.93 11.15 1.03
N PRO A 23 4.81 11.73 1.88
CA PRO A 23 5.71 10.95 2.72
C PRO A 23 4.96 10.02 3.68
N LEU A 24 3.78 10.42 4.15
CA LEU A 24 3.02 9.61 5.10
C LEU A 24 2.48 8.35 4.43
N SER A 25 1.89 8.49 3.24
CA SER A 25 1.47 7.35 2.42
C SER A 25 2.60 6.35 2.18
N LEU A 26 3.81 6.84 1.83
CA LEU A 26 4.98 5.98 1.63
C LEU A 26 5.43 5.24 2.90
N ILE A 27 5.41 5.92 4.05
CA ILE A 27 5.74 5.31 5.35
C ILE A 27 4.79 4.15 5.63
N PHE A 28 3.49 4.33 5.43
CA PHE A 28 2.51 3.27 5.72
C PHE A 28 2.47 2.17 4.65
N MET A 29 2.73 2.48 3.38
CA MET A 29 2.71 1.48 2.30
C MET A 29 4.00 0.65 2.21
N ILE A 30 5.14 1.19 2.65
CA ILE A 30 6.45 0.54 2.52
C ILE A 30 7.13 0.42 3.88
N GLY A 31 7.30 1.53 4.58
CA GLY A 31 8.06 1.59 5.84
C GLY A 31 7.49 0.67 6.92
N LEU A 32 6.21 0.82 7.23
CA LEU A 32 5.51 0.03 8.25
C LEU A 32 5.44 -1.47 7.88
N PRO A 33 5.03 -1.87 6.66
CA PRO A 33 5.04 -3.27 6.23
C PRO A 33 6.42 -3.93 6.35
N LEU A 34 7.49 -3.27 5.88
CA LEU A 34 8.85 -3.80 6.00
C LEU A 34 9.32 -3.86 7.45
N PHE A 35 8.98 -2.85 8.26
CA PHE A 35 9.27 -2.87 9.69
C PHE A 35 8.59 -4.06 10.37
N MET A 36 7.31 -4.30 10.08
CA MET A 36 6.56 -5.44 10.61
C MET A 36 7.16 -6.77 10.14
N GLU A 37 7.54 -6.87 8.87
CA GLU A 37 8.17 -8.07 8.32
C GLU A 37 9.47 -8.43 9.04
N ILE A 38 10.37 -7.46 9.19
CA ILE A 38 11.64 -7.63 9.90
C ILE A 38 11.38 -7.96 11.38
N LEU A 39 10.47 -7.23 12.03
CA LEU A 39 10.14 -7.44 13.44
C LEU A 39 9.62 -8.86 13.69
N PHE A 40 8.66 -9.31 12.88
CA PHE A 40 8.06 -10.64 13.04
C PHE A 40 9.03 -11.76 12.67
N TYR A 41 9.85 -11.58 11.63
CA TYR A 41 10.93 -12.50 11.33
C TYR A 41 11.85 -12.63 12.56
N LEU A 42 12.39 -11.52 13.08
CA LEU A 42 13.32 -11.55 14.21
C LEU A 42 12.75 -12.22 15.47
N LEU A 43 11.47 -11.99 15.76
CA LEU A 43 10.81 -12.55 16.94
C LEU A 43 10.46 -14.04 16.80
N PHE A 44 10.03 -14.49 15.62
CA PHE A 44 9.31 -15.76 15.50
C PHE A 44 9.88 -16.75 14.49
N HIS A 45 10.86 -16.38 13.65
CA HIS A 45 11.37 -17.25 12.57
C HIS A 45 11.93 -18.61 13.04
N LYS A 46 12.39 -18.71 14.30
CA LYS A 46 12.91 -19.97 14.87
C LYS A 46 11.82 -20.86 15.48
N LEU A 47 10.64 -20.30 15.73
CA LEU A 47 9.55 -21.00 16.42
C LEU A 47 8.61 -21.67 15.42
N THR A 48 8.42 -21.09 14.24
CA THR A 48 7.52 -21.60 13.22
C THR A 48 7.90 -21.07 11.83
N ASP A 49 7.71 -21.90 10.80
CA ASP A 49 8.14 -21.59 9.44
C ASP A 49 7.40 -20.40 8.83
N GLN A 50 6.18 -20.11 9.28
CA GLN A 50 5.32 -19.04 8.78
C GLN A 50 5.97 -17.65 8.86
N PHE A 51 6.91 -17.45 9.78
CA PHE A 51 7.66 -16.20 9.93
C PHE A 51 9.01 -16.20 9.21
N GLN A 52 9.36 -17.26 8.45
CA GLN A 52 10.44 -17.16 7.49
C GLN A 52 10.06 -16.19 6.38
N MET A 53 11.04 -15.45 5.87
CA MET A 53 10.85 -14.39 4.89
C MET A 53 10.07 -14.86 3.65
N ILE A 54 10.32 -16.09 3.18
CA ILE A 54 9.66 -16.65 1.98
C ILE A 54 8.13 -16.81 2.13
N TYR A 55 7.65 -17.04 3.35
CA TYR A 55 6.22 -17.20 3.63
C TYR A 55 5.59 -15.89 4.15
N LEU A 56 6.35 -15.09 4.88
CA LEU A 56 5.88 -13.84 5.47
C LEU A 56 5.75 -12.70 4.44
N ALA A 57 6.73 -12.54 3.54
CA ALA A 57 6.77 -11.50 2.51
C ALA A 57 5.48 -11.37 1.67
N PRO A 58 4.92 -12.45 1.08
CA PRO A 58 3.69 -12.33 0.30
C PRO A 58 2.50 -11.85 1.15
N GLY A 59 2.42 -12.25 2.42
CA GLY A 59 1.39 -11.77 3.34
C GLY A 59 1.53 -10.27 3.64
N ILE A 60 2.76 -9.80 3.85
CA ILE A 60 3.08 -8.38 4.08
C ILE A 60 2.76 -7.53 2.84
N VAL A 61 3.06 -8.02 1.64
CA VAL A 61 2.72 -7.34 0.37
C VAL A 61 1.21 -7.21 0.19
N VAL A 62 0.43 -8.25 0.51
CA VAL A 62 -1.03 -8.18 0.44
C VAL A 62 -1.58 -7.23 1.52
N PHE A 63 -1.03 -7.28 2.73
CA PHE A 63 -1.40 -6.37 3.82
C PHE A 63 -1.18 -4.89 3.45
N SER A 64 -0.07 -4.55 2.80
CA SER A 64 0.22 -3.16 2.41
C SER A 64 -0.79 -2.55 1.43
N GLN A 65 -1.50 -3.39 0.65
CA GLN A 65 -2.57 -2.93 -0.25
C GLN A 65 -3.77 -2.32 0.49
N ALA A 66 -3.98 -2.67 1.76
CA ALA A 66 -5.02 -2.04 2.58
C ALA A 66 -4.75 -0.54 2.77
N PHE A 67 -3.48 -0.16 2.97
CA PHE A 67 -3.08 1.25 3.06
C PHE A 67 -3.20 1.97 1.72
N LEU A 68 -2.80 1.33 0.62
CA LEU A 68 -3.00 1.90 -0.72
C LEU A 68 -4.48 2.21 -0.96
N THR A 69 -5.37 1.28 -0.61
CA THR A 69 -6.82 1.47 -0.72
C THR A 69 -7.32 2.61 0.16
N LEU A 70 -6.87 2.66 1.42
CA LEU A 70 -7.25 3.71 2.37
C LEU A 70 -6.86 5.11 1.87
N PHE A 71 -5.59 5.33 1.51
CA PHE A 71 -5.11 6.64 1.06
C PHE A 71 -5.71 7.06 -0.28
N THR A 72 -5.87 6.11 -1.22
CA THR A 72 -6.56 6.39 -2.49
C THR A 72 -8.01 6.80 -2.25
N GLY A 73 -8.70 6.13 -1.32
CA GLY A 73 -10.07 6.49 -0.94
C GLY A 73 -10.18 7.90 -0.34
N GLN A 74 -9.20 8.30 0.48
CA GLN A 74 -9.12 9.65 1.03
C GLN A 74 -8.90 10.71 -0.06
N LEU A 75 -7.99 10.48 -1.01
CA LEU A 75 -7.75 11.41 -2.13
C LEU A 75 -9.00 11.59 -3.00
N ILE A 76 -9.69 10.49 -3.33
CA ILE A 76 -10.94 10.54 -4.10
C ILE A 76 -12.04 11.27 -3.33
N ALA A 77 -12.09 11.15 -1.99
CA ALA A 77 -13.05 11.88 -1.18
C ALA A 77 -12.77 13.39 -1.17
N LEU A 78 -11.50 13.79 -1.06
CA LEU A 78 -11.05 15.18 -1.13
C LEU A 78 -11.34 15.83 -2.49
N ASP A 79 -11.22 15.06 -3.57
CA ASP A 79 -11.60 15.51 -4.92
C ASP A 79 -13.08 15.93 -5.03
N ARG A 80 -13.93 15.51 -4.09
CA ARG A 80 -15.37 15.84 -4.05
C ARG A 80 -15.74 16.90 -3.02
N SER A 81 -14.80 17.35 -2.19
CA SER A 81 -15.09 18.27 -1.07
C SER A 81 -15.05 19.75 -1.46
N THR A 82 -15.05 20.07 -2.76
CA THR A 82 -15.07 21.45 -3.31
C THR A 82 -16.13 21.52 -4.40
#